data_AF-A0A2S9FEH0-F1
#
_entry.id   AF-A0A2S9FEH0-F1
#
_cell.length_a   1.000
_cell.length_b   1.000
_cell.length_c   1.000
_cell.angle_alpha   90.00
_cell.angle_beta   90.00
_cell.angle_gamma   90.00
#
_symmetry.space_group_name_H-M   'P 1'
#
loop_
_entity.id
_entity.type
_entity.pdbx_description
1 polymer ?
#
loop_
_entity_poly.entity_id
_entity_poly.type
_entity_poly.pdbx_seq_one_letter_code
_entity_poly.pdbx_strand_id
1 'polypeptide(L)'
;GVAGYNFGRFCLTPLPRNVRSQHLRTTIAWIAVPSVLWLAFALVVTDDYHITNLLLANKFLGPPDSMTAGRLWFVEILVWTLVALALLFWLPAVDRMERLYPFTLAMTFLAAGMALRYDVLGLSLGREAWFTVLAFWFFAAGWAAAKATTTLQRALVTVVLVVGLHGYFGSTQRELLVLTGLALLIWLPAVRCPSRLAVVAGVVAEASLYIYLTHYQVYPLFGEHRFAGVVVSVLAGIAMAASVTLLRQWFRERKLNPPDPAQAPALR
;
A
#
# COMPACT_ATOMS: atom_id res chain seq x y z
N GLY A 1 -7.35 -4.38 0.60
CA GLY A 1 -8.46 -3.86 1.40
C GLY A 1 -8.18 -2.45 1.87
N VAL A 2 -7.52 -2.31 3.03
CA VAL A 2 -7.28 -1.01 3.69
C VAL A 2 -6.64 0.04 2.78
N ALA A 3 -5.63 -0.34 1.98
CA ALA A 3 -5.00 0.59 1.03
C ALA A 3 -6.00 1.17 0.00
N GLY A 4 -6.89 0.35 -0.54
CA GLY A 4 -7.94 0.79 -1.47
C GLY A 4 -9.01 1.63 -0.78
N TYR A 5 -9.34 1.31 0.47
CA TYR A 5 -10.24 2.13 1.28
C TYR A 5 -9.67 3.54 1.52
N ASN A 6 -8.39 3.63 1.91
CA ASN A 6 -7.69 4.89 2.07
C ASN A 6 -7.57 5.66 0.76
N PHE A 7 -7.31 4.98 -0.36
CA PHE A 7 -7.32 5.59 -1.68
C PHE A 7 -8.68 6.23 -2.00
N GLY A 8 -9.78 5.49 -1.82
CA GLY A 8 -11.13 6.00 -2.04
C GLY A 8 -11.49 7.19 -1.16
N ARG A 9 -11.00 7.21 0.09
CA ARG A 9 -11.29 8.25 1.08
C ARG A 9 -10.45 9.51 0.90
N PHE A 10 -9.15 9.37 0.62
CA PHE A 10 -8.19 10.49 0.69
C PHE A 10 -7.65 10.92 -0.68
N CYS A 11 -7.54 10.02 -1.65
CA CYS A 11 -7.02 10.38 -2.98
C CYS A 11 -8.12 10.87 -3.94
N LEU A 12 -9.38 10.51 -3.69
CA LEU A 12 -10.54 10.86 -4.51
C LEU A 12 -11.44 11.89 -3.82
N THR A 13 -10.84 13.02 -3.45
CA THR A 13 -11.52 14.21 -2.90
C THR A 13 -12.08 15.10 -4.00
N PRO A 14 -13.12 15.93 -3.73
CA PRO A 14 -13.72 16.85 -4.69
C PRO A 14 -12.84 18.10 -4.96
N LEU A 15 -11.54 17.91 -5.17
CA LEU A 15 -10.59 18.96 -5.50
C LEU A 15 -10.44 19.13 -7.02
N PRO A 16 -9.91 20.27 -7.49
CA PRO A 16 -9.54 20.46 -8.88
C PRO A 16 -8.58 19.36 -9.36
N ARG A 17 -8.75 18.92 -10.62
CA ARG A 17 -8.04 17.76 -11.19
C ARG A 17 -6.51 17.85 -11.08
N ASN A 18 -5.93 19.04 -11.26
CA ASN A 18 -4.49 19.26 -11.17
C ASN A 18 -3.97 19.03 -9.75
N VAL A 19 -4.67 19.56 -8.74
CA VAL A 19 -4.33 19.39 -7.32
C VAL A 19 -4.46 17.92 -6.92
N ARG A 20 -5.51 17.24 -7.40
CA ARG A 20 -5.73 15.82 -7.14
C ARG A 20 -4.66 14.92 -7.78
N SER A 21 -4.29 15.19 -9.04
CA SER A 21 -3.23 14.46 -9.74
C SER A 21 -1.87 14.68 -9.06
N GLN A 22 -1.57 15.91 -8.66
CA GLN A 22 -0.35 16.22 -7.91
C GLN A 22 -0.33 15.51 -6.55
N HIS A 23 -1.45 15.51 -5.81
CA HIS A 23 -1.57 14.81 -4.54
C HIS A 23 -1.36 13.29 -4.73
N LEU A 24 -2.00 12.69 -5.74
CA LEU A 24 -1.85 11.27 -6.03
C LEU A 24 -0.41 10.91 -6.42
N ARG A 25 0.24 11.71 -7.28
CA ARG A 25 1.66 11.55 -7.64
C ARG A 25 2.56 11.68 -6.42
N THR A 26 2.25 12.62 -5.53
CA THR A 26 3.00 12.83 -4.28
C THR A 26 2.86 11.62 -3.37
N THR A 27 1.64 11.09 -3.18
CA THR A 27 1.39 9.87 -2.41
C THR A 27 2.13 8.66 -3.00
N ILE A 28 2.10 8.49 -4.33
CA ILE A 28 2.86 7.44 -5.02
C ILE A 28 4.34 7.61 -4.74
N ALA A 29 4.90 8.81 -4.92
CA ALA A 29 6.31 9.08 -4.67
C ALA A 29 6.70 8.85 -3.20
N TRP A 30 5.83 9.22 -2.26
CA TRP A 30 6.05 9.01 -0.83
C TRP A 30 6.09 7.54 -0.42
N ILE A 31 5.44 6.66 -1.17
CA ILE A 31 5.51 5.21 -0.95
C ILE A 31 6.67 4.61 -1.74
N ALA A 32 6.75 4.92 -3.04
CA ALA A 32 7.72 4.34 -3.96
C ALA A 32 9.16 4.73 -3.63
N VAL A 33 9.44 5.99 -3.30
CA VAL A 33 10.81 6.47 -3.06
C VAL A 33 11.46 5.79 -1.84
N PRO A 34 10.85 5.78 -0.64
CA PRO A 34 11.43 5.05 0.50
C PRO A 34 11.58 3.56 0.21
N SER A 35 10.60 2.95 -0.47
CA SER A 35 10.67 1.53 -0.82
C SER A 35 11.83 1.24 -1.77
N VAL A 36 11.99 2.01 -2.85
CA VAL A 36 13.09 1.84 -3.82
C VAL A 36 14.45 2.13 -3.16
N LEU A 37 14.55 3.15 -2.31
CA LEU A 37 15.79 3.45 -1.59
C LEU A 37 16.17 2.35 -0.59
N TRP A 38 15.19 1.84 0.16
CA TRP A 38 15.40 0.71 1.05
C TRP A 38 15.80 -0.55 0.28
N LEU A 39 15.18 -0.78 -0.89
CA LEU A 39 15.53 -1.87 -1.77
C LEU A 39 16.96 -1.76 -2.29
N ALA A 40 17.37 -0.58 -2.72
CA ALA A 40 18.74 -0.30 -3.13
C ALA A 40 19.73 -0.58 -1.99
N PHE A 41 19.42 -0.16 -0.76
CA PHE A 41 20.25 -0.42 0.41
C PHE A 41 20.31 -1.92 0.76
N ALA A 42 19.15 -2.58 0.83
CA ALA A 42 19.07 -4.02 1.12
C ALA A 42 19.82 -4.86 0.08
N LEU A 43 19.84 -4.41 -1.17
CA LEU A 43 20.57 -5.04 -2.28
C LEU A 43 22.09 -4.85 -2.19
N VAL A 44 22.56 -3.76 -1.60
CA VAL A 44 23.99 -3.54 -1.34
C VAL A 44 24.45 -4.32 -0.10
N VAL A 45 23.58 -4.52 0.88
CA VAL A 45 23.90 -5.18 2.16
C VAL A 45 23.68 -6.70 2.12
N THR A 46 22.82 -7.17 1.21
CA THR A 46 22.42 -8.58 1.09
C THR A 46 22.56 -9.00 -0.38
N ASP A 47 23.40 -9.99 -0.67
CA ASP A 47 23.66 -10.50 -2.04
C ASP A 47 22.44 -11.18 -2.72
N ASP A 48 21.28 -11.22 -2.03
CA ASP A 48 20.05 -11.90 -2.46
C ASP A 48 19.07 -11.04 -3.31
N TYR A 49 19.47 -9.84 -3.74
CA TYR A 49 18.57 -8.90 -4.43
C TYR A 49 19.08 -8.57 -5.85
N HIS A 50 18.22 -8.77 -6.86
CA HIS A 50 18.50 -8.40 -8.26
C HIS A 50 18.03 -6.97 -8.61
N ILE A 51 18.62 -6.38 -9.67
CA ILE A 51 18.27 -5.04 -10.22
C ILE A 51 16.78 -4.91 -10.58
N THR A 52 16.11 -6.00 -10.93
CA THR A 52 14.65 -6.07 -11.15
C THR A 52 13.83 -5.72 -9.90
N ASN A 53 14.37 -5.89 -8.69
CA ASN A 53 13.76 -5.39 -7.45
C ASN A 53 13.77 -3.86 -7.36
N LEU A 54 14.79 -3.17 -7.90
CA LEU A 54 14.86 -1.71 -7.87
C LEU A 54 13.76 -1.05 -8.72
N LEU A 55 13.33 -1.73 -9.79
CA LEU A 55 12.23 -1.26 -10.63
C LEU A 55 10.85 -1.59 -10.05
N LEU A 56 10.77 -2.25 -8.89
CA LEU A 56 9.51 -2.85 -8.40
C LEU A 56 8.84 -3.64 -9.52
N ALA A 57 9.64 -4.41 -10.26
CA ALA A 57 9.18 -5.22 -11.39
C ALA A 57 9.67 -6.67 -11.25
N ASN A 58 10.15 -7.06 -10.07
CA ASN A 58 10.75 -8.38 -9.87
C ASN A 58 9.71 -9.50 -10.05
N LYS A 59 8.42 -9.20 -9.92
CA LYS A 59 7.38 -10.20 -10.18
C LYS A 59 6.99 -10.33 -11.65
N PHE A 60 7.32 -9.33 -12.47
CA PHE A 60 7.12 -9.37 -13.93
C PHE A 60 8.38 -9.81 -14.69
N LEU A 61 9.57 -9.49 -14.16
CA LEU A 61 10.86 -9.62 -14.84
C LEU A 61 11.91 -10.42 -14.05
N GLY A 62 11.60 -10.82 -12.81
CA GLY A 62 12.55 -11.52 -11.94
C GLY A 62 12.56 -13.03 -12.12
N PRO A 63 13.65 -13.71 -11.72
CA PRO A 63 13.73 -15.17 -11.71
C PRO A 63 12.64 -15.78 -10.79
N PRO A 64 11.96 -16.87 -11.21
CA PRO A 64 10.91 -17.52 -10.42
C PRO A 64 11.37 -17.98 -9.02
N ASP A 65 12.66 -18.30 -8.86
CA ASP A 65 13.24 -18.80 -7.61
C ASP A 65 13.78 -17.71 -6.67
N SER A 66 13.45 -16.43 -6.92
CA SER A 66 13.88 -15.32 -6.06
C SER A 66 13.11 -15.34 -4.73
N MET A 67 13.80 -15.69 -3.63
CA MET A 67 13.33 -15.63 -2.25
C MET A 67 12.78 -14.23 -1.84
N THR A 68 13.09 -13.23 -2.67
CA THR A 68 12.78 -11.81 -2.53
C THR A 68 11.49 -11.42 -3.27
N ALA A 69 11.08 -12.15 -4.31
CA ALA A 69 9.87 -11.89 -5.11
C ALA A 69 8.57 -12.03 -4.29
N GLY A 70 8.57 -12.91 -3.28
CA GLY A 70 7.45 -13.05 -2.34
C GLY A 70 7.39 -11.98 -1.24
N ARG A 71 8.51 -11.31 -0.93
CA ARG A 71 8.62 -10.46 0.29
C ARG A 71 8.12 -9.04 0.09
N LEU A 72 8.22 -8.49 -1.13
CA LEU A 72 7.92 -7.08 -1.44
C LEU A 72 6.72 -6.90 -2.37
N TRP A 73 6.11 -8.01 -2.77
CA TRP A 73 5.04 -8.08 -3.75
C TRP A 73 3.90 -7.08 -3.48
N PHE A 74 3.59 -6.82 -2.21
CA PHE A 74 2.52 -5.90 -1.82
C PHE A 74 2.83 -4.45 -2.23
N VAL A 75 4.05 -3.98 -2.00
CA VAL A 75 4.45 -2.60 -2.35
C VAL A 75 4.50 -2.42 -3.86
N GLU A 76 5.06 -3.39 -4.57
CA GLU A 76 5.10 -3.41 -6.03
C GLU A 76 3.70 -3.28 -6.63
N ILE A 77 2.76 -4.13 -6.19
CA ILE A 77 1.37 -4.09 -6.66
C ILE A 77 0.68 -2.79 -6.29
N LEU A 78 0.88 -2.33 -5.06
CA LEU A 78 0.26 -1.10 -4.60
C LEU A 78 0.71 0.08 -5.47
N VAL A 79 2.02 0.20 -5.74
CA VAL A 79 2.56 1.27 -6.59
C VAL A 79 2.02 1.15 -8.00
N TRP A 80 2.07 -0.03 -8.64
CA TRP A 80 1.55 -0.20 -10.00
C TRP A 80 0.05 0.02 -10.10
N THR A 81 -0.73 -0.39 -9.10
CA THR A 81 -2.16 -0.13 -9.02
C THR A 81 -2.42 1.38 -8.94
N LEU A 82 -1.70 2.09 -8.08
CA LEU A 82 -1.84 3.54 -7.94
C LEU A 82 -1.40 4.28 -9.21
N VAL A 83 -0.33 3.83 -9.88
CA VAL A 83 0.12 4.38 -11.17
C VAL A 83 -0.92 4.15 -12.26
N ALA A 84 -1.43 2.92 -12.39
CA ALA A 84 -2.47 2.58 -13.37
C ALA A 84 -3.75 3.41 -13.15
N LEU A 85 -4.19 3.54 -11.90
CA LEU A 85 -5.32 4.38 -11.54
C LEU A 85 -5.02 5.87 -11.81
N ALA A 86 -3.82 6.35 -11.52
CA ALA A 86 -3.42 7.73 -11.81
C ALA A 86 -3.47 8.03 -13.30
N LEU A 87 -2.97 7.13 -14.15
CA LEU A 87 -3.05 7.23 -15.60
C LEU A 87 -4.50 7.19 -16.08
N LEU A 88 -5.32 6.31 -15.51
CA LEU A 88 -6.73 6.22 -15.86
C LEU A 88 -7.51 7.48 -15.49
N PHE A 89 -7.29 8.03 -14.28
CA PHE A 89 -7.89 9.31 -13.86
C PHE A 89 -7.28 10.52 -14.56
N TRP A 90 -6.20 10.33 -15.32
CA TRP A 90 -5.72 11.32 -16.28
C TRP A 90 -6.58 11.35 -17.54
N LEU A 91 -7.55 10.45 -17.74
CA LEU A 91 -8.57 10.59 -18.77
C LEU A 91 -9.75 11.42 -18.24
N PRO A 92 -10.15 12.51 -18.91
CA PRO A 92 -11.24 13.38 -18.43
C PRO A 92 -12.58 12.65 -18.34
N ALA A 93 -12.82 11.65 -19.19
CA ALA A 93 -14.02 10.82 -19.15
C ALA A 93 -14.12 10.04 -17.83
N VAL A 94 -13.02 9.41 -17.38
CA VAL A 94 -13.01 8.62 -16.15
C VAL A 94 -13.09 9.50 -14.91
N ASP A 95 -12.42 10.66 -14.92
CA ASP A 95 -12.57 11.68 -13.86
C ASP A 95 -14.04 12.13 -13.74
N ARG A 96 -14.71 12.37 -14.87
CA ARG A 96 -16.14 12.74 -14.87
C ARG A 96 -17.02 11.61 -14.33
N MET A 97 -16.75 10.37 -14.72
CA MET A 97 -17.48 9.20 -14.21
C MET A 97 -17.29 9.00 -12.71
N GLU A 98 -16.08 9.22 -12.19
CA GLU A 98 -15.81 9.13 -10.75
C GLU A 98 -16.60 10.16 -9.95
N ARG A 99 -16.79 11.36 -10.50
CA ARG A 99 -17.58 12.43 -9.87
C ARG A 99 -19.08 12.16 -9.88
N LEU A 100 -19.59 11.60 -10.98
CA LEU A 100 -21.03 11.33 -11.14
C LEU A 100 -21.45 10.02 -10.47
N TYR A 101 -20.64 8.98 -10.59
CA TYR A 101 -20.95 7.62 -10.16
C TYR A 101 -19.78 6.97 -9.41
N PRO A 102 -19.34 7.54 -8.27
CA PRO A 102 -18.14 7.08 -7.56
C PRO A 102 -18.24 5.62 -7.10
N PHE A 103 -19.42 5.20 -6.61
CA PHE A 103 -19.64 3.82 -6.18
C PHE A 103 -19.67 2.85 -7.36
N THR A 104 -20.40 3.20 -8.43
CA THR A 104 -20.49 2.35 -9.63
C THR A 104 -19.12 2.12 -10.24
N LEU A 105 -18.30 3.17 -10.36
CA LEU A 105 -16.94 3.03 -10.88
C LEU A 105 -16.11 2.06 -10.04
N ALA A 106 -16.13 2.20 -8.71
CA ALA A 106 -15.41 1.30 -7.81
C ALA A 106 -15.93 -0.15 -7.91
N MET A 107 -17.24 -0.35 -8.05
CA MET A 107 -17.85 -1.66 -8.28
C MET A 107 -17.48 -2.27 -9.63
N THR A 108 -17.34 -1.46 -10.69
CA THR A 108 -16.83 -1.94 -11.99
C THR A 108 -15.41 -2.48 -11.87
N PHE A 109 -14.53 -1.78 -11.15
CA PHE A 109 -13.19 -2.27 -10.86
C PHE A 109 -13.19 -3.54 -10.00
N LEU A 110 -14.09 -3.61 -9.02
CA LEU A 110 -14.25 -4.81 -8.21
C LEU A 110 -14.73 -5.99 -9.05
N ALA A 111 -15.72 -5.78 -9.92
CA ALA A 111 -16.23 -6.81 -10.83
C ALA A 111 -15.14 -7.28 -11.80
N ALA A 112 -14.34 -6.37 -12.36
CA ALA A 112 -13.20 -6.72 -13.20
C ALA A 112 -12.15 -7.55 -12.43
N GLY A 113 -11.83 -7.14 -11.20
CA GLY A 113 -10.93 -7.90 -10.32
C GLY A 113 -11.46 -9.30 -9.97
N MET A 114 -12.78 -9.43 -9.78
CA MET A 114 -13.44 -10.72 -9.54
C MET A 114 -13.48 -11.61 -10.78
N ALA A 115 -13.69 -11.03 -11.97
CA ALA A 115 -13.63 -11.76 -13.23
C ALA A 115 -12.22 -12.34 -13.47
N LEU A 116 -11.19 -11.56 -13.15
CA LEU A 116 -9.79 -12.02 -13.18
C LEU A 116 -9.53 -13.11 -12.14
N ARG A 117 -10.09 -12.97 -10.93
CA ARG A 117 -9.96 -13.98 -9.86
C ARG A 117 -10.48 -15.36 -10.30
N TYR A 118 -11.64 -15.40 -10.94
CA TYR A 118 -12.29 -16.65 -11.36
C TYR A 118 -11.94 -17.09 -12.77
N ASP A 119 -10.99 -16.42 -13.42
CA ASP A 119 -10.62 -16.67 -14.83
C ASP A 119 -11.79 -16.70 -15.80
N VAL A 120 -12.78 -15.84 -15.59
CA VAL A 120 -13.98 -15.83 -16.45
C VAL A 120 -13.61 -15.58 -17.92
N LEU A 121 -12.46 -14.93 -18.16
CA LEU A 121 -11.92 -14.59 -19.47
C LEU A 121 -11.03 -15.70 -20.07
N GLY A 122 -10.75 -16.78 -19.35
CA GLY A 122 -9.94 -17.91 -19.83
C GLY A 122 -8.52 -17.51 -20.23
N LEU A 123 -7.92 -16.53 -19.55
CA LEU A 123 -6.66 -15.92 -19.97
C LEU A 123 -5.45 -16.82 -19.68
N SER A 124 -5.60 -17.89 -18.87
CA SER A 124 -4.58 -18.92 -18.62
C SER A 124 -3.20 -18.37 -18.20
N LEU A 125 -3.18 -17.20 -17.54
CA LEU A 125 -1.97 -16.43 -17.25
C LEU A 125 -1.11 -17.05 -16.13
N GLY A 126 -0.57 -18.27 -16.26
CA GLY A 126 0.50 -18.87 -15.43
C GLY A 126 0.50 -18.63 -13.91
N ARG A 127 0.30 -19.69 -13.11
CA ARG A 127 0.05 -19.76 -11.63
C ARG A 127 0.73 -18.72 -10.69
N GLU A 128 1.88 -18.15 -11.05
CA GLU A 128 2.60 -17.14 -10.24
C GLU A 128 2.20 -15.68 -10.54
N ALA A 129 1.83 -15.35 -11.78
CA ALA A 129 1.30 -14.05 -12.15
C ALA A 129 -0.10 -13.79 -11.54
N TRP A 130 -0.83 -14.88 -11.28
CA TRP A 130 -2.15 -14.90 -10.65
C TRP A 130 -2.16 -14.22 -9.29
N PHE A 131 -1.22 -14.52 -8.39
CA PHE A 131 -1.27 -13.98 -7.03
C PHE A 131 -1.19 -12.43 -7.00
N THR A 132 -0.50 -11.86 -8.00
CA THR A 132 -0.27 -10.41 -8.17
C THR A 132 -1.54 -9.67 -8.60
N VAL A 133 -2.23 -10.19 -9.61
CA VAL A 133 -3.47 -9.63 -10.14
C VAL A 133 -4.65 -9.92 -9.20
N LEU A 134 -4.62 -11.05 -8.50
CA LEU A 134 -5.59 -11.42 -7.46
C LEU A 134 -5.57 -10.49 -6.25
N ALA A 135 -4.54 -9.68 -6.00
CA ALA A 135 -4.61 -8.71 -4.91
C ALA A 135 -5.43 -7.46 -5.27
N PHE A 136 -5.60 -7.18 -6.57
CA PHE A 136 -6.31 -5.99 -7.03
C PHE A 136 -7.77 -5.98 -6.58
N TRP A 137 -8.47 -7.13 -6.61
CA TRP A 137 -9.87 -7.16 -6.18
C TRP A 137 -10.02 -6.80 -4.68
N PHE A 138 -9.04 -7.11 -3.82
CA PHE A 138 -9.03 -6.63 -2.44
C PHE A 138 -8.86 -5.11 -2.35
N PHE A 139 -8.05 -4.51 -3.22
CA PHE A 139 -7.92 -3.05 -3.31
C PHE A 139 -9.25 -2.45 -3.76
N ALA A 140 -9.83 -2.97 -4.84
CA ALA A 140 -11.11 -2.51 -5.37
C ALA A 140 -12.26 -2.68 -4.35
N ALA A 141 -12.30 -3.77 -3.59
CA ALA A 141 -13.29 -3.99 -2.54
C ALA A 141 -13.20 -2.93 -1.44
N GLY A 142 -11.98 -2.58 -1.02
CA GLY A 142 -11.75 -1.49 -0.08
C GLY A 142 -12.18 -0.13 -0.64
N TRP A 143 -11.87 0.14 -1.91
CA TRP A 143 -12.29 1.36 -2.58
C TRP A 143 -13.82 1.47 -2.69
N ALA A 144 -14.50 0.39 -3.09
CA ALA A 144 -15.96 0.32 -3.14
C ALA A 144 -16.58 0.51 -1.76
N ALA A 145 -16.00 -0.09 -0.72
CA ALA A 145 -16.41 0.11 0.66
C ALA A 145 -16.31 1.58 1.10
N ALA A 146 -15.25 2.29 0.71
CA ALA A 146 -15.08 3.71 1.02
C ALA A 146 -16.09 4.63 0.32
N LYS A 147 -16.57 4.24 -0.87
CA LYS A 147 -17.59 5.00 -1.64
C LYS A 147 -19.03 4.52 -1.37
N ALA A 148 -19.23 3.50 -0.55
CA ALA A 148 -20.55 2.99 -0.21
C ALA A 148 -21.27 3.91 0.81
N THR A 149 -22.29 4.62 0.34
CA THR A 149 -23.07 5.58 1.14
C THR A 149 -24.33 4.97 1.75
N THR A 150 -24.90 3.93 1.13
CA THR A 150 -26.13 3.28 1.61
C THR A 150 -25.87 1.90 2.20
N THR A 151 -26.78 1.44 3.07
CA THR A 151 -26.76 0.09 3.64
C THR A 151 -26.78 -0.99 2.55
N LEU A 152 -27.55 -0.78 1.48
CA LEU A 152 -27.62 -1.71 0.36
C LEU A 152 -26.27 -1.81 -0.38
N GLN A 153 -25.59 -0.69 -0.60
CA GLN A 153 -24.25 -0.69 -1.21
C GLN A 153 -23.24 -1.42 -0.34
N ARG A 154 -23.27 -1.20 0.99
CA ARG A 154 -22.40 -1.91 1.94
C ARG A 154 -22.69 -3.41 1.97
N ALA A 155 -23.97 -3.80 1.95
CA ALA A 155 -24.37 -5.19 1.85
C ALA A 155 -23.88 -5.82 0.56
N LEU A 156 -24.03 -5.15 -0.58
CA LEU A 156 -23.54 -5.62 -1.88
C LEU A 156 -22.02 -5.86 -1.85
N VAL A 157 -21.23 -4.90 -1.35
CA VAL A 157 -19.77 -5.06 -1.22
C VAL A 157 -19.42 -6.23 -0.29
N THR A 158 -20.18 -6.40 0.79
CA THR A 158 -19.98 -7.52 1.74
C THR A 158 -20.28 -8.88 1.09
N VAL A 159 -21.34 -8.98 0.29
CA VAL A 159 -21.68 -10.21 -0.45
C VAL A 159 -20.57 -10.56 -1.44
N VAL A 160 -20.10 -9.58 -2.23
CA VAL A 160 -18.99 -9.79 -3.17
C VAL A 160 -17.71 -10.19 -2.42
N LEU A 161 -17.47 -9.63 -1.25
CA LEU A 161 -16.34 -9.99 -0.39
C LEU A 161 -16.43 -11.43 0.11
N VAL A 162 -17.61 -11.91 0.54
CA VAL A 162 -17.82 -13.30 0.98
C VAL A 162 -17.56 -14.26 -0.18
N VAL A 163 -18.14 -13.99 -1.35
CA VAL A 163 -17.91 -14.78 -2.57
C VAL A 163 -16.42 -14.79 -2.92
N GLY A 164 -15.80 -13.62 -2.95
CA GLY A 164 -14.37 -13.46 -3.25
C GLY A 164 -13.44 -14.02 -2.19
N LEU A 165 -13.87 -14.32 -0.97
CA LEU A 165 -13.01 -14.97 0.02
C LEU A 165 -13.14 -16.49 0.01
N HIS A 166 -14.25 -17.02 -0.50
CA HIS A 166 -14.51 -18.44 -0.50
C HIS A 166 -13.39 -19.21 -1.24
N GLY A 167 -12.74 -20.12 -0.50
CA GLY A 167 -11.66 -20.97 -1.01
C GLY A 167 -10.38 -20.22 -1.38
N TYR A 168 -10.23 -18.94 -1.00
CA TYR A 168 -9.06 -18.16 -1.40
C TYR A 168 -7.79 -18.55 -0.66
N PHE A 169 -7.88 -18.75 0.66
CA PHE A 169 -6.69 -18.97 1.48
C PHE A 169 -6.43 -20.45 1.78
N GLY A 170 -7.35 -21.35 1.41
CA GLY A 170 -7.29 -22.77 1.77
C GLY A 170 -7.31 -23.01 3.28
N SER A 171 -7.64 -21.99 4.08
CA SER A 171 -7.65 -21.99 5.53
C SER A 171 -8.81 -21.13 6.02
N THR A 172 -9.81 -21.80 6.59
CA THR A 172 -11.03 -21.15 7.09
C THR A 172 -10.71 -20.09 8.15
N GLN A 173 -9.69 -20.31 8.99
CA GLN A 173 -9.29 -19.33 9.99
C GLN A 173 -8.77 -18.02 9.36
N ARG A 174 -7.96 -18.12 8.30
CA ARG A 174 -7.46 -16.95 7.57
C ARG A 174 -8.57 -16.24 6.81
N GLU A 175 -9.48 -17.00 6.18
CA GLU A 175 -10.66 -16.45 5.50
C GLU A 175 -11.54 -15.66 6.45
N LEU A 176 -11.87 -16.24 7.61
CA LEU A 176 -12.68 -15.56 8.63
C LEU A 176 -11.99 -14.32 9.17
N LEU A 177 -10.69 -14.39 9.47
CA LEU A 177 -9.94 -13.23 9.97
C LEU A 177 -9.98 -12.06 8.98
N VAL A 178 -9.74 -12.33 7.70
CA VAL A 178 -9.75 -11.30 6.65
C VAL A 178 -11.17 -10.79 6.40
N LEU A 179 -12.17 -11.69 6.36
CA LEU A 179 -13.58 -11.34 6.20
C LEU A 179 -14.03 -10.41 7.33
N THR A 180 -13.76 -10.78 8.59
CA THR A 180 -14.12 -9.98 9.76
C THR A 180 -13.44 -8.62 9.72
N GLY A 181 -12.14 -8.55 9.44
CA GLY A 181 -11.42 -7.27 9.36
C GLY A 181 -11.99 -6.33 8.28
N LEU A 182 -12.33 -6.86 7.11
CA LEU A 182 -12.89 -6.07 6.01
C LEU A 182 -14.38 -5.76 6.21
N ALA A 183 -15.15 -6.65 6.83
CA ALA A 183 -16.53 -6.38 7.22
C ALA A 183 -16.59 -5.26 8.27
N LEU A 184 -15.70 -5.28 9.28
CA LEU A 184 -15.57 -4.17 10.22
C LEU A 184 -15.22 -2.87 9.51
N LEU A 185 -14.33 -2.89 8.52
CA LEU A 185 -13.99 -1.71 7.72
C LEU A 185 -15.20 -1.15 6.94
N ILE A 186 -16.11 -2.01 6.46
CA ILE A 186 -17.32 -1.63 5.73
C ILE A 186 -18.40 -1.07 6.67
N TRP A 187 -18.64 -1.76 7.79
CA TRP A 187 -19.79 -1.52 8.65
C TRP A 187 -19.50 -0.60 9.84
N LEU A 188 -18.24 -0.54 10.28
CA LEU A 188 -17.79 0.22 11.43
C LEU A 188 -16.72 1.26 11.01
N PRO A 189 -17.12 2.33 10.29
CA PRO A 189 -16.18 3.29 9.70
C PRO A 189 -15.46 4.18 10.73
N ALA A 190 -16.00 4.30 11.95
CA ALA A 190 -15.40 5.04 13.03
C ALA A 190 -15.64 4.33 14.37
N VAL A 191 -14.59 4.26 15.19
CA VAL A 191 -14.64 3.72 16.55
C VAL A 191 -14.15 4.81 17.49
N ARG A 192 -14.86 5.01 18.61
CA ARG A 192 -14.41 5.94 19.65
C ARG A 192 -13.17 5.35 20.32
N CYS A 193 -12.06 6.07 20.24
CA CYS A 193 -10.77 5.61 20.73
C CYS A 193 -10.23 6.60 21.77
N PRO A 194 -9.71 6.14 22.93
CA PRO A 194 -9.02 7.02 23.87
C PRO A 194 -7.84 7.73 23.20
N SER A 195 -7.59 8.99 23.56
CA SER A 195 -6.56 9.83 22.92
C SER A 195 -5.19 9.17 22.87
N ARG A 196 -4.76 8.53 23.95
CA ARG A 196 -3.47 7.81 24.02
C ARG A 196 -3.38 6.67 23.02
N LEU A 197 -4.43 5.88 22.89
CA LEU A 197 -4.45 4.75 21.95
C LEU A 197 -4.46 5.25 20.49
N ALA A 198 -5.16 6.35 20.22
CA ALA A 198 -5.15 6.99 18.90
C ALA A 198 -3.75 7.50 18.52
N VAL A 199 -3.00 8.09 19.47
CA VAL A 199 -1.62 8.54 19.24
C VAL A 199 -0.70 7.36 18.93
N VAL A 200 -0.74 6.29 19.74
CA VAL A 200 0.07 5.09 19.50
C VAL A 200 -0.26 4.46 18.15
N ALA A 201 -1.55 4.31 17.83
CA ALA A 201 -1.99 3.80 16.54
C ALA A 201 -1.52 4.68 15.38
N GLY A 202 -1.51 6.00 15.55
CA GLY A 202 -1.00 6.96 14.57
C GLY A 202 0.49 6.75 14.28
N VAL A 203 1.32 6.59 15.32
CA VAL A 203 2.76 6.33 15.17
C VAL A 203 3.01 5.01 14.45
N VAL A 204 2.30 3.94 14.83
CA VAL A 204 2.43 2.63 14.17
C VAL A 204 1.97 2.70 12.71
N ALA A 205 0.89 3.43 12.43
CA ALA A 205 0.38 3.61 11.08
C ALA A 205 1.38 4.38 10.20
N GLU A 206 2.00 5.45 10.72
CA GLU A 206 3.03 6.20 10.01
C GLU A 206 4.27 5.34 9.73
N ALA A 207 4.66 4.50 10.69
CA ALA A 207 5.78 3.57 10.55
C ALA A 207 5.45 2.31 9.72
N SER A 208 4.18 2.07 9.36
CA SER A 208 3.73 0.80 8.78
C SER A 208 4.50 0.37 7.53
N LEU A 209 4.89 1.32 6.67
CA LEU A 209 5.72 1.04 5.51
C LEU A 209 7.10 0.52 5.92
N TYR A 210 7.76 1.19 6.87
CA TYR A 210 9.08 0.78 7.35
C TYR A 210 9.02 -0.53 8.12
N ILE A 211 7.99 -0.74 8.94
CA ILE A 211 7.71 -2.02 9.60
C ILE A 211 7.60 -3.13 8.55
N TYR A 212 6.81 -2.92 7.48
CA TYR A 212 6.71 -3.89 6.39
C TYR A 212 8.08 -4.19 5.73
N LEU A 213 8.91 -3.17 5.56
CA LEU A 213 10.23 -3.31 4.93
C LEU A 213 11.30 -3.95 5.82
N THR A 214 11.17 -3.88 7.15
CA THR A 214 12.18 -4.34 8.11
C THR A 214 11.78 -5.58 8.90
N HIS A 215 10.48 -5.91 8.98
CA HIS A 215 10.01 -6.98 9.84
C HIS A 215 10.58 -8.35 9.46
N TYR A 216 10.84 -8.62 8.18
CA TYR A 216 11.33 -9.93 7.76
C TYR A 216 12.81 -10.15 8.11
N GLN A 217 13.59 -9.09 8.30
CA GLN A 217 14.97 -9.18 8.77
C GLN A 217 15.02 -9.30 10.29
N VAL A 218 14.11 -8.61 10.98
CA VAL A 218 14.12 -8.53 12.44
C VAL A 218 13.42 -9.73 13.07
N TYR A 219 12.25 -10.12 12.58
CA TYR A 219 11.41 -11.16 13.17
C TYR A 219 12.12 -12.53 13.31
N PRO A 220 12.85 -13.05 12.29
CA PRO A 220 13.50 -14.36 12.39
C PRO A 220 14.58 -14.45 13.46
N LEU A 221 15.19 -13.32 13.86
CA LEU A 221 16.24 -13.28 14.88
C LEU A 221 15.76 -13.74 16.26
N PHE A 222 14.44 -13.76 16.47
CA PHE A 222 13.83 -14.10 17.76
C PHE A 222 13.37 -15.56 17.86
N GLY A 223 13.52 -16.37 16.80
CA GLY A 223 13.26 -17.80 16.80
C GLY A 223 11.91 -18.19 17.44
N GLU A 224 11.97 -18.84 18.60
CA GLU A 224 10.78 -19.29 19.35
C GLU A 224 10.03 -18.16 20.07
N HIS A 225 10.66 -17.02 20.31
CA HIS A 225 10.11 -15.87 21.02
C HIS A 225 9.25 -15.00 20.10
N ARG A 226 8.18 -15.58 19.55
CA ARG A 226 7.34 -14.96 18.50
C ARG A 226 6.82 -13.59 18.89
N PHE A 227 6.34 -13.42 20.13
CA PHE A 227 5.81 -12.15 20.60
C PHE A 227 6.89 -11.06 20.67
N ALA A 228 8.07 -11.39 21.21
CA ALA A 228 9.20 -10.48 21.26
C ALA A 228 9.63 -10.07 19.84
N GLY A 229 9.67 -11.04 18.91
CA GLY A 229 9.96 -10.77 17.50
C GLY A 229 8.99 -9.76 16.86
N VAL A 230 7.68 -9.86 17.14
CA VAL A 230 6.70 -8.86 16.67
C VAL A 230 6.99 -7.48 17.25
N VAL A 231 7.16 -7.39 18.58
CA VAL A 231 7.38 -6.12 19.27
C VAL A 231 8.63 -5.44 18.75
N VAL A 232 9.75 -6.16 18.65
CA VAL A 232 11.01 -5.59 18.18
C VAL A 232 10.94 -5.21 16.70
N SER A 233 10.25 -5.97 15.86
CA SER A 233 10.02 -5.60 14.45
C SER A 233 9.24 -4.30 14.31
N VAL A 234 8.22 -4.09 15.16
CA VAL A 234 7.45 -2.84 15.19
C VAL A 234 8.32 -1.68 15.65
N LEU A 235 9.07 -1.86 16.73
CA LEU A 235 9.97 -0.82 17.27
C LEU A 235 11.07 -0.44 16.26
N ALA A 236 11.66 -1.42 15.59
CA ALA A 236 12.67 -1.19 14.56
C ALA A 236 12.09 -0.38 13.38
N GLY A 237 10.89 -0.71 12.92
CA GLY A 237 10.21 0.05 11.88
C GLY A 237 9.89 1.49 12.31
N ILE A 238 9.47 1.71 13.56
CA ILE A 238 9.25 3.06 14.12
C ILE A 238 10.57 3.85 14.18
N ALA A 239 11.65 3.24 14.65
CA ALA A 239 12.97 3.87 14.71
C ALA A 239 13.48 4.25 13.31
N MET A 240 13.28 3.38 12.31
CA MET A 240 13.62 3.67 10.92
C MET A 240 12.79 4.84 10.37
N ALA A 241 11.49 4.84 10.61
CA ALA A 241 10.60 5.93 10.20
C ALA A 241 11.04 7.28 10.78
N ALA A 242 11.31 7.32 12.09
CA ALA A 242 11.79 8.51 12.78
C ALA A 242 13.12 9.03 12.20
N SER A 243 14.07 8.12 11.95
CA SER A 243 15.38 8.45 11.37
C SER A 243 15.25 9.09 9.99
N VAL A 244 14.38 8.57 9.13
CA VAL A 244 14.13 9.16 7.81
C VAL A 244 13.46 10.52 7.91
N THR A 245 12.52 10.69 8.84
CA THR A 245 11.86 12.00 9.07
C THR A 245 12.85 13.06 9.52
N LEU A 246 13.73 12.74 10.47
CA LEU A 246 14.79 13.64 10.94
C LEU A 246 15.76 14.01 9.81
N LEU A 247 16.19 13.02 9.02
CA LEU A 247 17.08 13.26 7.88
C LEU A 247 16.46 14.19 6.84
N ARG A 248 15.16 14.03 6.54
CA ARG A 248 14.43 14.90 5.62
C ARG A 248 14.29 16.32 6.14
N GLN A 249 14.03 16.49 7.43
CA GLN A 249 13.95 17.81 8.07
C GLN A 249 15.28 18.53 7.96
N TRP A 250 16.37 17.84 8.31
CA TRP A 250 17.73 18.36 8.20
C TRP A 250 18.12 18.79 6.78
N PHE A 251 17.80 17.99 5.76
CA PHE A 251 18.04 18.38 4.36
C PHE A 251 17.19 19.57 3.92
N ARG A 252 15.96 19.70 4.42
CA ARG A 252 15.08 20.83 4.12
C ARG A 252 15.61 22.13 4.73
N GLU A 253 16.08 22.07 5.96
CA GLU A 253 16.72 23.20 6.65
C GLU A 253 17.99 23.66 5.93
N ARG A 254 18.85 22.72 5.50
CA ARG A 254 20.05 23.03 4.70
C ARG A 254 19.76 23.63 3.33
N LYS A 255 18.66 23.24 2.67
CA LYS A 255 18.25 23.83 1.38
C LYS A 255 17.69 25.25 1.53
N LEU A 256 17.05 25.56 2.64
CA LEU A 256 16.50 26.89 2.91
C LEU A 256 17.58 27.87 3.42
N ASN A 257 18.61 27.36 4.08
CA ASN A 257 19.81 28.10 4.46
C ASN A 257 21.02 27.61 3.68
N PRO A 258 21.19 27.96 2.39
CA PRO A 258 22.45 27.73 1.71
C PRO A 258 23.57 28.43 2.49
N PRO A 259 24.73 27.78 2.71
CA PRO A 259 25.86 28.43 3.37
C PRO A 259 26.23 29.68 2.58
N ASP A 260 26.23 30.82 3.27
CA ASP A 260 26.59 32.12 2.70
C ASP A 260 28.06 32.05 2.25
N PRO A 261 28.36 32.18 0.94
CA PRO A 261 29.73 32.19 0.45
C PRO A 261 30.56 33.35 1.02
N ALA A 262 29.94 34.35 1.67
CA ALA A 262 30.62 35.43 2.36
C ALA A 262 31.27 35.02 3.70
N GLN A 263 31.06 33.79 4.19
CA GLN A 263 31.77 33.23 5.35
C GLN A 263 32.95 32.32 4.96
N ALA A 264 33.57 32.54 3.80
CA ALA A 264 34.93 32.05 3.59
C ALA A 264 35.84 32.75 4.62
N PRO A 265 36.51 32.03 5.53
CA PRO A 265 37.42 32.65 6.48
C PRO A 265 38.51 33.35 5.66
N ALA A 266 38.60 34.67 5.81
CA ALA A 266 39.72 35.43 5.31
C ALA A 266 40.99 34.84 5.96
N LEU A 267 41.71 34.02 5.19
CA LEU A 267 43.05 33.57 5.50
C LEU A 267 43.90 34.82 5.72
N ARG A 268 44.25 35.06 6.99
CA ARG A 268 45.34 35.97 7.38
C ARG A 268 46.66 35.25 7.22
#